data_AF-A0AAV6BFK0-F1
#
_entry.id   AF-A0AAV6BFK0-F1
#
_cell.length_a   1.000
_cell.length_b   1.000
_cell.length_c   1.000
_cell.angle_alpha   90.00
_cell.angle_beta   90.00
_cell.angle_gamma   90.00
#
_symmetry.space_group_name_H-M   'P 1'
#
loop_
_entity.id
_entity.type
_entity.pdbx_description
1 polymer ?
#
loop_
_entity_poly.entity_id
_entity_poly.type
_entity_poly.pdbx_seq_one_letter_code
_entity_poly.pdbx_strand_id
1 'polypeptide(L)'
;ILATRGTAEFLNAQGVSAEGVLKVNEGRPNVVDRIKSGGIHLIINTPLGRESFYDDGPIRTNAILHGVLCVTTLTGAAATVQGIRALRKHIVTVATLQEIHESAAPADFRRGGAAPAPPSAPGVLVPARAR
;
A
#
# COMPACT_ATOMS: atom_id res chain seq x y z
N ILE A 1 -9.76 5.69 12.91
CA ILE A 1 -9.83 4.50 12.02
C ILE A 1 -11.30 4.28 11.70
N LEU A 2 -11.67 3.93 10.46
CA LEU A 2 -13.04 3.52 10.12
C LEU A 2 -13.08 2.00 10.01
N ALA A 3 -14.09 1.35 10.59
CA ALA A 3 -14.19 -0.10 10.61
C ALA A 3 -15.66 -0.57 10.57
N THR A 4 -15.91 -1.72 9.94
CA THR A 4 -17.23 -2.37 9.99
C THR A 4 -17.57 -2.75 11.42
N ARG A 5 -18.86 -2.86 11.75
CA ARG A 5 -19.37 -3.03 13.12
C ARG A 5 -18.52 -3.97 14.00
N GLY A 6 -18.40 -5.25 13.62
CA GLY A 6 -17.65 -6.22 14.44
C GLY A 6 -16.15 -5.91 14.56
N THR A 7 -15.56 -5.33 13.51
CA THR A 7 -14.15 -4.89 13.54
C THR A 7 -13.97 -3.68 14.45
N ALA A 8 -14.90 -2.71 14.41
CA ALA A 8 -14.86 -1.53 15.26
C ALA A 8 -15.02 -1.91 16.75
N GLU A 9 -15.96 -2.80 17.06
CA GLU A 9 -16.16 -3.34 18.41
C GLU A 9 -14.89 -4.02 18.93
N PHE A 10 -14.29 -4.91 18.12
CA PHE A 10 -13.05 -5.59 18.48
C PHE A 10 -11.90 -4.61 18.73
N LEU A 11 -11.68 -3.65 17.84
CA LEU A 11 -10.60 -2.66 17.98
C LEU A 11 -10.78 -1.78 19.22
N ASN A 12 -12.00 -1.28 19.44
CA ASN A 12 -12.29 -0.45 20.62
C ASN A 12 -12.12 -1.24 21.92
N ALA A 13 -12.50 -2.53 21.95
CA ALA A 13 -12.28 -3.40 23.10
C ALA A 13 -10.77 -3.63 23.40
N GLN A 14 -9.90 -3.50 22.40
CA GLN A 14 -8.45 -3.55 22.54
C GLN A 14 -7.80 -2.17 22.76
N GLY A 15 -8.59 -1.12 22.99
CA GLY A 15 -8.10 0.25 23.22
C GLY A 15 -7.69 1.00 21.95
N VAL A 16 -8.02 0.48 20.76
CA VAL A 16 -7.77 1.13 19.48
C VAL A 16 -9.04 1.84 19.00
N SER A 17 -9.05 3.17 19.04
CA SER A 17 -10.22 3.97 18.65
C SER A 17 -10.60 3.76 17.18
N ALA A 18 -11.80 3.23 16.96
CA ALA A 18 -12.39 3.00 15.64
C ALA A 18 -13.85 3.48 15.59
N GLU A 19 -14.17 4.27 14.56
CA GLU A 19 -15.52 4.71 14.24
C GLU A 19 -16.18 3.68 13.31
N GLY A 20 -17.45 3.35 13.58
CA GLY A 20 -18.22 2.41 12.79
C GLY A 20 -18.55 2.94 11.39
N VAL A 21 -18.46 2.07 10.39
CA VAL A 21 -18.93 2.35 9.01
C VAL A 21 -19.75 1.17 8.48
N LEU A 22 -20.82 1.47 7.75
CA LEU A 22 -21.70 0.45 7.17
C LEU A 22 -21.05 -0.19 5.94
N LYS A 23 -21.25 -1.50 5.76
CA LYS A 23 -21.04 -2.17 4.48
C LYS A 23 -22.04 -1.65 3.43
N VAL A 24 -21.78 -1.96 2.15
CA VAL A 24 -22.61 -1.48 1.04
C VAL A 24 -24.06 -2.00 1.15
N ASN A 25 -24.25 -3.21 1.67
CA ASN A 25 -25.55 -3.84 1.89
C ASN A 25 -26.25 -3.44 3.21
N GLU A 26 -25.61 -2.63 4.07
CA GLU A 26 -26.12 -2.29 5.40
C GLU A 26 -26.78 -0.90 5.49
N GLY A 27 -26.73 -0.09 4.43
CA GLY A 27 -27.38 1.23 4.37
C GLY A 27 -26.44 2.38 4.00
N ARG A 28 -26.72 3.59 4.51
CA ARG A 28 -25.89 4.81 4.30
C ARG A 28 -25.76 5.66 5.58
N PRO A 29 -24.64 6.41 5.74
CA PRO A 29 -23.46 6.41 4.88
C PRO A 29 -22.63 5.12 5.03
N ASN A 30 -22.18 4.55 3.91
CA ASN A 30 -21.39 3.33 3.88
C ASN A 30 -19.93 3.57 3.43
N VAL A 31 -19.13 2.49 3.41
CA VAL A 31 -17.73 2.54 3.00
C VAL A 31 -17.55 3.18 1.61
N VAL A 32 -18.46 2.93 0.66
CA VAL A 32 -18.36 3.51 -0.70
C VAL A 32 -18.61 5.02 -0.67
N ASP A 33 -19.56 5.49 0.14
CA ASP A 33 -19.77 6.94 0.32
C ASP A 33 -18.50 7.61 0.88
N ARG A 34 -17.83 6.95 1.83
CA ARG A 34 -16.57 7.43 2.43
C ARG A 34 -15.38 7.38 1.46
N ILE A 35 -15.31 6.39 0.57
CA ILE A 35 -14.33 6.34 -0.52
C ILE A 35 -14.54 7.54 -1.45
N LYS A 36 -15.79 7.76 -1.89
CA LYS A 36 -16.14 8.83 -2.84
C LYS A 36 -15.89 10.23 -2.28
N SER A 37 -16.08 10.42 -0.97
CA SER A 37 -15.81 11.69 -0.32
C SER A 37 -14.32 11.96 -0.05
N GLY A 38 -13.42 11.06 -0.44
CA GLY A 38 -12.00 11.15 -0.12
C GLY A 38 -11.67 10.90 1.36
N GLY A 39 -12.60 10.32 2.13
CA GLY A 39 -12.40 10.03 3.56
C GLY A 39 -11.56 8.78 3.81
N ILE A 40 -11.27 7.98 2.77
CA ILE A 40 -10.52 6.72 2.86
C ILE A 40 -9.41 6.71 1.82
N HIS A 41 -8.18 6.46 2.29
CA HIS A 41 -6.96 6.44 1.46
C HIS A 41 -6.30 5.05 1.41
N LEU A 42 -6.66 4.16 2.34
CA LEU A 42 -6.17 2.80 2.46
C LEU A 42 -7.28 1.93 3.03
N ILE A 43 -7.48 0.76 2.45
CA ILE A 43 -8.42 -0.26 2.92
C ILE A 43 -7.65 -1.53 3.23
N ILE A 44 -7.88 -2.09 4.41
CA ILE A 44 -7.44 -3.44 4.78
C ILE A 44 -8.71 -4.29 4.83
N ASN A 45 -8.87 -5.19 3.87
CA ASN A 45 -10.02 -6.08 3.76
C ASN A 45 -9.55 -7.53 3.80
N THR A 46 -9.57 -8.16 4.97
CA THR A 46 -9.17 -9.56 5.13
C THR A 46 -10.41 -10.45 5.21
N PRO A 47 -11.01 -10.85 4.07
CA PRO A 47 -12.23 -11.66 4.10
C PRO A 47 -11.95 -13.00 4.77
N LEU A 48 -12.70 -13.31 5.82
CA LEU A 48 -12.71 -14.62 6.46
C LEU A 48 -13.99 -15.36 6.05
N GLY A 49 -13.82 -16.51 5.41
CA GLY A 49 -14.92 -17.33 4.95
C GLY A 49 -15.57 -16.85 3.64
N ARG A 50 -16.47 -17.68 3.11
CA ARG A 50 -17.07 -17.49 1.78
C ARG A 50 -18.04 -16.31 1.76
N GLU A 51 -18.80 -16.07 2.83
CA GLU A 51 -19.79 -14.98 2.89
C GLU A 51 -19.15 -13.59 2.86
N SER A 52 -18.13 -13.34 3.69
CA SER A 52 -17.38 -12.07 3.67
C SER A 52 -16.74 -11.79 2.31
N PHE A 53 -16.29 -12.84 1.60
CA PHE A 53 -15.68 -12.67 0.28
C PHE A 53 -16.63 -12.05 -0.75
N TYR A 54 -17.90 -12.51 -0.74
CA TYR A 54 -18.95 -12.01 -1.64
C TYR A 54 -19.45 -10.63 -1.21
N ASP A 55 -19.75 -10.45 0.08
CA ASP A 55 -20.28 -9.19 0.61
C ASP A 55 -19.31 -8.02 0.49
N ASP A 56 -18.01 -8.28 0.57
CA ASP A 56 -16.99 -7.23 0.48
C ASP A 56 -16.52 -6.98 -0.96
N GLY A 57 -17.08 -7.69 -1.95
CA GLY A 57 -16.80 -7.51 -3.38
C GLY A 57 -17.01 -6.07 -3.86
N PRO A 58 -18.18 -5.46 -3.60
CA PRO A 58 -18.44 -4.06 -3.94
C PRO A 58 -17.43 -3.08 -3.33
N ILE A 59 -16.92 -3.34 -2.11
CA ILE A 59 -15.92 -2.50 -1.46
C ILE A 59 -14.61 -2.53 -2.26
N ARG A 60 -14.13 -3.74 -2.62
CA ARG A 60 -12.89 -3.89 -3.41
C ARG A 60 -13.02 -3.24 -4.78
N THR A 61 -14.15 -3.44 -5.48
CA THR A 61 -14.40 -2.85 -6.79
C THR A 61 -14.37 -1.31 -6.71
N ASN A 62 -15.07 -0.71 -5.75
CA ASN A 62 -15.09 0.74 -5.59
C ASN A 62 -13.72 1.29 -5.18
N ALA A 63 -12.96 0.58 -4.34
CA ALA A 63 -11.60 0.99 -3.98
C ALA A 63 -10.72 1.13 -5.24
N ILE A 64 -10.75 0.12 -6.12
CA ILE A 64 -10.00 0.14 -7.38
C ILE A 64 -10.47 1.28 -8.28
N LEU A 65 -11.78 1.45 -8.47
CA LEU A 65 -12.36 2.49 -9.33
C LEU A 65 -11.99 3.92 -8.88
N HIS A 66 -11.75 4.12 -7.59
CA HIS A 66 -11.40 5.41 -7.01
C HIS A 66 -9.91 5.56 -6.68
N GLY A 67 -9.06 4.63 -7.12
CA GLY A 67 -7.61 4.70 -6.89
C GLY A 67 -7.20 4.55 -5.41
N VAL A 68 -8.05 3.96 -4.59
CA VAL A 68 -7.77 3.70 -3.17
C VAL A 68 -7.08 2.35 -3.04
N LEU A 69 -5.90 2.33 -2.40
CA LEU A 69 -5.16 1.10 -2.15
C LEU A 69 -5.99 0.15 -1.28
N CYS A 70 -6.27 -1.04 -1.80
CA CYS A 70 -6.98 -2.10 -1.09
C CYS A 70 -6.09 -3.33 -0.91
N VAL A 71 -5.81 -3.68 0.34
CA VAL A 71 -4.94 -4.80 0.72
C VAL A 71 -5.79 -5.91 1.31
N THR A 72 -5.64 -7.13 0.78
CA THR A 72 -6.54 -8.24 1.11
C THR A 72 -5.96 -9.30 2.04
N THR A 73 -4.70 -9.15 2.43
CA THR A 73 -3.99 -10.10 3.29
C THR A 73 -3.29 -9.38 4.43
N LEU A 74 -3.18 -10.04 5.59
CA LEU A 74 -2.45 -9.49 6.74
C LEU A 74 -0.96 -9.31 6.43
N THR A 75 -0.36 -10.23 5.65
CA THR A 75 1.03 -10.12 5.20
C THR A 75 1.22 -8.91 4.29
N GLY A 76 0.30 -8.67 3.35
CA GLY A 76 0.28 -7.47 2.51
C GLY A 76 0.10 -6.20 3.33
N ALA A 77 -0.72 -6.24 4.37
CA ALA A 77 -0.93 -5.09 5.26
C ALA A 77 0.34 -4.76 6.04
N ALA A 78 1.03 -5.78 6.58
CA ALA A 78 2.31 -5.63 7.24
C ALA A 78 3.38 -5.04 6.30
N ALA A 79 3.49 -5.55 5.07
CA ALA A 79 4.41 -5.03 4.05
C ALA A 79 4.08 -3.56 3.69
N THR A 80 2.79 -3.22 3.58
CA THR A 80 2.34 -1.85 3.30
C THR A 80 2.75 -0.90 4.42
N VAL A 81 2.59 -1.29 5.69
CA VAL A 81 3.05 -0.50 6.84
C VAL A 81 4.57 -0.31 6.81
N GLN A 82 5.33 -1.35 6.47
CA GLN A 82 6.78 -1.25 6.32
C GLN A 82 7.18 -0.27 5.20
N GLY A 83 6.53 -0.37 4.02
CA GLY A 83 6.74 0.55 2.90
C GLY A 83 6.46 2.01 3.27
N ILE A 84 5.32 2.28 3.92
CA ILE A 84 4.98 3.63 4.41
C ILE A 84 6.02 4.14 5.40
N ARG A 85 6.50 3.28 6.32
CA ARG A 85 7.56 3.66 7.28
C ARG A 85 8.88 3.97 6.57
N ALA A 86 9.27 3.19 5.55
CA ALA A 86 10.47 3.43 4.78
C ALA A 86 10.40 4.75 4.01
N LEU A 87 9.28 5.01 3.32
CA LEU A 87 9.04 6.25 2.58
C LEU A 87 9.03 7.50 3.47
N ARG A 88 8.61 7.37 4.74
CA ARG A 88 8.65 8.48 5.71
C ARG A 88 10.05 8.77 6.25
N LYS A 89 10.95 7.78 6.27
CA LYS A 89 12.28 7.88 6.89
C LYS A 89 13.41 8.12 5.90
N HIS A 90 13.25 7.67 4.66
CA HIS A 90 14.31 7.66 3.66
C HIS A 90 13.88 8.43 2.41
N ILE A 91 14.83 9.11 1.80
CA ILE A 91 14.65 9.67 0.46
C ILE A 91 14.74 8.52 -0.53
N VAL A 92 13.77 8.43 -1.43
CA VAL A 92 13.79 7.43 -2.50
C VAL A 92 14.91 7.78 -3.47
N THR A 93 15.92 6.91 -3.56
CA THR A 93 17.01 7.01 -4.52
C THR A 93 16.71 6.12 -5.72
N VAL A 94 17.17 6.55 -6.89
CA VAL A 94 17.14 5.72 -8.11
C VAL A 94 18.53 5.13 -8.34
N ALA A 95 18.56 3.91 -8.83
CA ALA A 95 19.78 3.26 -9.31
C ALA A 95 19.46 2.57 -10.64
N THR A 96 20.40 2.62 -11.58
CA THR A 96 20.26 1.88 -12.83
C THR A 96 20.42 0.39 -12.59
N LEU A 97 19.86 -0.44 -13.47
CA LEU A 97 20.01 -1.90 -13.35
C LEU A 97 21.50 -2.31 -13.44
N GLN A 98 22.29 -1.57 -14.23
CA GLN A 98 23.73 -1.72 -14.38
C GLN A 98 24.47 -1.42 -13.06
N GLU A 99 24.17 -0.31 -12.39
CA GLU A 99 24.74 0.02 -11.08
C GLU A 99 24.45 -1.06 -10.03
N ILE A 100 23.22 -1.59 -10.03
CA ILE A 100 22.83 -2.68 -9.12
C ILE A 100 23.63 -3.96 -9.45
N HIS A 101 23.78 -4.29 -10.74
CA HIS A 101 24.52 -5.48 -11.16
C HIS A 101 26.02 -5.38 -10.82
N GLU A 102 26.62 -4.21 -11.01
CA GLU A 102 28.03 -3.94 -10.65
C GLU A 102 28.24 -3.95 -9.12
N SER A 103 27.26 -3.46 -8.35
CA SER A 103 27.30 -3.44 -6.88
C SER A 103 27.01 -4.81 -6.24
N ALA A 104 26.27 -5.68 -6.94
CA ALA A 104 25.90 -7.03 -6.48
C ALA A 104 26.86 -8.12 -6.98
N ALA A 105 27.83 -7.79 -7.83
CA ALA A 105 28.77 -8.76 -8.36
C ALA A 105 29.60 -9.41 -7.22
N PRO A 106 29.58 -10.74 -7.06
CA PRO A 106 30.59 -11.41 -6.24
C PRO A 106 31.98 -11.10 -6.81
N ALA A 107 32.99 -11.05 -5.94
CA ALA A 107 34.35 -10.57 -6.23
C ALA A 107 35.14 -11.35 -7.32
N ASP A 108 34.51 -12.19 -8.15
CA ASP A 108 35.22 -13.11 -9.04
C ASP A 108 34.58 -13.35 -10.43
N PHE A 109 34.00 -12.33 -11.06
CA PHE A 109 33.61 -12.41 -12.47
C PHE A 109 34.21 -11.30 -13.33
N ARG A 110 35.51 -11.00 -13.15
CA ARG A 110 36.27 -10.13 -14.07
C ARG A 110 37.35 -10.92 -14.80
N ARG A 111 37.02 -11.42 -15.99
CA ARG A 111 37.99 -11.54 -17.09
C ARG A 111 37.37 -11.04 -18.40
N GLY A 112 37.88 -9.88 -18.86
CA GLY A 112 37.92 -9.51 -20.28
C GLY A 112 36.80 -8.61 -20.79
N GLY A 113 36.88 -7.31 -20.54
CA GLY A 113 36.08 -6.30 -21.25
C GLY A 113 36.30 -4.90 -20.70
N ALA A 114 36.62 -3.93 -21.56
CA ALA A 114 36.97 -2.56 -21.18
C ALA A 114 35.87 -1.91 -20.31
N ALA A 115 36.29 -1.14 -19.30
CA ALA A 115 35.40 -0.49 -18.34
C ALA A 115 34.48 0.54 -19.02
N PRO A 116 33.16 0.49 -18.80
CA PRO A 116 32.28 1.58 -19.22
C PRO A 116 32.59 2.86 -18.41
N ALA A 117 32.40 4.02 -19.05
CA ALA A 117 32.56 5.32 -18.41
C ALA A 117 31.66 5.44 -17.17
N PRO A 118 32.08 6.14 -16.09
CA PRO A 118 31.35 6.18 -14.84
C PRO A 118 29.96 6.83 -15.04
N PRO A 119 28.90 6.29 -14.40
CA PRO A 119 27.58 6.89 -14.47
C PRO A 119 27.58 8.25 -13.76
N SER A 120 26.89 9.21 -14.38
CA SER A 120 26.57 10.51 -13.78
C SER A 120 25.81 10.33 -12.46
N ALA A 121 26.10 11.21 -11.49
CA ALA A 121 25.61 11.15 -10.10
C ALA A 121 24.11 10.80 -9.97
N PRO A 122 23.71 10.04 -8.93
CA PRO A 122 22.33 9.61 -8.74
C PRO A 122 21.39 10.82 -8.63
N GLY A 123 20.46 10.92 -9.58
CA GLY A 123 19.44 11.97 -9.58
C GLY A 123 18.49 11.80 -8.40
N VAL A 124 18.27 12.86 -7.63
CA VAL A 124 17.20 12.89 -6.61
C VAL A 124 15.85 12.96 -7.32
N LEU A 125 14.97 11.99 -7.05
CA LEU A 125 13.59 12.03 -7.55
C LEU A 125 12.80 13.09 -6.75
N VAL A 126 12.59 14.27 -7.34
CA VAL A 126 11.71 15.30 -6.77
C VAL A 126 10.25 14.88 -7.05
N PRO A 127 9.36 14.86 -6.04
CA PRO A 127 7.97 14.46 -6.26
C PRO A 127 7.28 15.46 -7.20
N ALA A 128 6.67 14.93 -8.28
CA ALA A 128 5.87 15.72 -9.20
C ALA A 128 4.69 16.35 -8.44
N ARG A 129 4.61 17.69 -8.43
CA ARG A 129 3.43 18.40 -7.93
C ARG A 129 2.22 17.99 -8.78
N ALA A 130 1.24 17.37 -8.14
CA ALA A 130 -0.07 17.10 -8.73
C ALA A 130 -0.69 18.43 -9.19
N ARG A 131 -1.13 18.46 -10.45
CA ARG A 131 -1.95 19.54 -11.01
C ARG A 131 -3.41 19.32 -10.66
#